data_AF-A0A356FT01-F1
#
_entry.id   AF-A0A356FT01-F1
#
_cell.length_a   1.000
_cell.length_b   1.000
_cell.length_c   1.000
_cell.angle_alpha   90.00
_cell.angle_beta   90.00
_cell.angle_gamma   90.00
#
_symmetry.space_group_name_H-M   'P 1'
#
loop_
_entity.id
_entity.type
_entity.pdbx_description
1 polymer ?
#
loop_
_entity_poly.entity_id
_entity_poly.type
_entity_poly.pdbx_seq_one_letter_code
_entity_poly.pdbx_strand_id
1 'polypeptide(L)'
;GWDAFGLPTEQYAIKTGKHPKVTTEVNVARFTEQLKQLGFAYDWERSINTTNPGYYKWTQWIFVQLFKKGLAYVDEKPVWFCPDLGTVLANEEVLNT
;
A
#
# COMPACT_ATOMS: atom_id res chain seq x y z
N GLY A 1 -10.36 7.16 2.89
CA GLY A 1 -9.02 7.34 2.31
C GLY A 1 -8.74 6.22 1.34
N TRP A 2 -7.51 6.12 0.85
CA TRP A 2 -7.08 5.19 -0.18
C TRP A 2 -5.83 4.45 0.28
N ASP A 3 -5.95 3.12 0.39
CA ASP A 3 -4.80 2.25 0.51
C ASP A 3 -4.28 1.92 -0.89
N ALA A 4 -3.17 2.54 -1.27
CA ALA A 4 -2.73 2.63 -2.65
C ALA A 4 -1.25 2.26 -2.87
N PHE A 5 -0.61 1.65 -1.88
CA PHE A 5 0.72 1.05 -2.00
C PHE A 5 0.62 -0.48 -2.08
N GLY A 6 1.79 -1.12 -2.25
CA GLY A 6 1.92 -2.57 -2.12
C GLY A 6 1.48 -3.37 -3.34
N LEU A 7 1.49 -4.69 -3.15
CA LEU A 7 1.31 -5.69 -4.20
C LEU A 7 0.04 -5.51 -5.03
N PRO A 8 -1.14 -5.19 -4.48
CA PRO A 8 -2.35 -5.05 -5.31
C PRO A 8 -2.20 -3.96 -6.39
N THR A 9 -1.61 -2.83 -6.02
CA THR A 9 -1.41 -1.69 -6.94
C THR A 9 -0.34 -2.00 -7.98
N GLU A 10 0.79 -2.57 -7.53
CA GLU A 10 1.91 -2.90 -8.40
C GLU A 10 1.57 -4.00 -9.42
N GLN A 11 0.87 -5.06 -9.00
CA GLN A 11 0.45 -6.14 -9.88
C GLN A 11 -0.54 -5.65 -10.94
N TYR A 12 -1.46 -4.74 -10.58
CA TYR A 12 -2.36 -4.13 -11.54
C TYR A 12 -1.60 -3.24 -12.55
N ALA A 13 -0.61 -2.50 -12.08
CA ALA A 13 0.26 -1.69 -12.93
C ALA A 13 1.06 -2.54 -13.94
N ILE A 14 1.64 -3.67 -13.49
CA ILE A 14 2.34 -4.64 -14.34
C ILE A 14 1.40 -5.19 -15.43
N LYS A 15 0.22 -5.67 -15.04
CA LYS A 15 -0.77 -6.24 -15.97
C LYS A 15 -1.25 -5.24 -17.02
N THR A 16 -1.32 -3.95 -16.68
CA THR A 16 -1.80 -2.90 -17.58
C THR A 16 -0.68 -2.18 -18.33
N GLY A 17 0.59 -2.47 -18.02
CA GLY A 17 1.75 -1.78 -18.60
C GLY A 17 1.84 -0.29 -18.26
N LYS A 18 1.13 0.17 -17.23
CA LYS A 18 1.07 1.59 -16.82
C LYS A 18 1.84 1.80 -15.54
N HIS A 19 2.53 2.94 -15.43
CA HIS A 19 3.27 3.27 -14.22
C HIS A 19 2.34 3.31 -12.99
N PRO A 20 2.69 2.65 -11.85
CA PRO A 20 1.80 2.52 -10.68
C PRO A 20 1.23 3.84 -10.18
N LYS A 21 2.06 4.89 -10.11
CA LYS A 21 1.63 6.24 -9.72
C LYS A 21 0.46 6.77 -10.56
N VAL A 22 0.56 6.67 -11.89
CA VAL A 22 -0.48 7.17 -12.81
C VAL A 22 -1.76 6.37 -12.62
N THR A 23 -1.62 5.06 -12.51
CA THR A 23 -2.76 4.16 -12.32
C THR A 23 -3.47 4.39 -10.99
N THR A 24 -2.72 4.61 -9.91
CA THR A 24 -3.24 4.99 -8.59
C THR A 24 -4.03 6.29 -8.65
N GLU A 25 -3.48 7.34 -9.27
CA GLU A 25 -4.14 8.65 -9.38
C GLU A 25 -5.48 8.53 -10.12
N VAL A 26 -5.50 7.81 -11.25
CA VAL A 26 -6.71 7.57 -12.04
C VAL A 26 -7.75 6.76 -11.24
N ASN A 27 -7.34 5.68 -10.58
CA ASN A 27 -8.24 4.82 -9.82
C ASN A 27 -8.85 5.58 -8.63
N VAL A 28 -8.04 6.35 -7.91
CA VAL A 28 -8.49 7.18 -6.77
C VAL A 28 -9.54 8.21 -7.22
N ALA A 29 -9.30 8.90 -8.33
CA ALA A 29 -10.27 9.86 -8.86
C ALA A 29 -11.59 9.18 -9.23
N ARG A 30 -11.52 8.06 -9.94
CA ARG A 30 -12.69 7.29 -10.39
C ARG A 30 -13.50 6.73 -9.21
N PHE A 31 -12.87 6.11 -8.23
CA PHE A 31 -13.58 5.57 -7.07
C PHE A 31 -14.15 6.70 -6.19
N THR A 32 -13.48 7.83 -6.09
CA THR A 32 -14.04 9.03 -5.40
C THR A 32 -15.33 9.47 -6.07
N GLU A 33 -15.34 9.58 -7.40
CA GLU A 33 -16.54 9.96 -8.16
C GLU A 33 -17.68 8.97 -7.95
N GLN A 34 -17.40 7.67 -8.08
CA GLN A 34 -18.40 6.61 -7.90
C GLN A 34 -19.02 6.64 -6.50
N LEU A 35 -18.20 6.79 -5.45
CA LEU A 35 -18.71 6.87 -4.07
C LEU A 35 -19.58 8.12 -3.83
N LYS A 36 -19.22 9.26 -4.43
CA LYS A 36 -20.05 10.47 -4.39
C LYS A 36 -21.38 10.28 -5.11
N GLN A 37 -21.38 9.63 -6.28
CA GLN A 37 -22.60 9.32 -7.03
C GLN A 37 -23.55 8.37 -6.28
N LEU A 38 -22.99 7.44 -5.51
CA LEU A 38 -23.77 6.55 -4.62
C LEU A 38 -24.33 7.25 -3.37
N GLY A 39 -24.04 8.55 -3.18
CA GLY A 39 -24.55 9.33 -2.06
C GLY A 39 -23.80 9.12 -0.75
N PHE A 40 -22.59 8.54 -0.78
CA PHE A 40 -21.79 8.41 0.44
C PHE A 40 -21.27 9.77 0.92
N ALA A 41 -21.80 10.21 2.06
CA ALA A 41 -21.47 11.48 2.70
C ALA A 41 -20.22 11.37 3.60
N TYR A 42 -19.06 11.10 3.00
CA TYR A 42 -17.78 11.16 3.71
C TYR A 42 -17.29 12.60 3.84
N ASP A 43 -16.53 12.88 4.90
CA ASP A 43 -15.69 14.08 4.99
C ASP A 43 -14.48 13.90 4.07
N TRP A 44 -14.62 14.34 2.82
CA TRP A 44 -13.59 14.21 1.78
C TRP A 44 -12.34 15.04 2.08
N GLU A 45 -12.43 16.10 2.89
CA GLU A 45 -11.28 16.92 3.30
C GLU A 45 -10.33 16.13 4.21
N ARG A 46 -10.86 15.13 4.93
CA ARG A 46 -10.08 14.20 5.76
C ARG A 46 -9.58 12.97 5.00
N SER A 47 -9.78 12.91 3.69
CA SER A 47 -9.33 11.76 2.90
C SER A 47 -7.81 11.75 2.76
N ILE A 48 -7.21 10.60 3.08
CA ILE A 48 -5.77 10.37 3.01
C ILE A 48 -5.49 9.32 1.93
N ASN A 49 -4.40 9.48 1.19
CA ASN A 49 -3.87 8.47 0.27
C ASN A 49 -2.49 8.01 0.78
N THR A 50 -2.29 6.70 0.95
CA THR A 50 -1.06 6.15 1.52
C THR A 50 0.19 6.42 0.67
N THR A 51 0.04 6.73 -0.62
CA THR A 51 1.14 7.11 -1.53
C THR A 51 1.58 8.57 -1.42
N ASN A 52 0.86 9.41 -0.68
CA ASN A 52 1.21 10.82 -0.53
C ASN A 52 2.47 10.96 0.34
N PRO A 53 3.49 11.74 -0.08
CA PRO A 53 4.68 12.04 0.75
C PRO A 53 4.35 12.65 2.12
N GLY A 54 3.28 13.44 2.20
CA GLY A 54 2.76 13.98 3.46
C GLY A 54 2.24 12.90 4.41
N TYR A 55 1.88 11.73 3.91
CA TYR A 55 1.46 10.58 4.69
C TYR A 55 2.63 9.63 5.01
N TYR A 56 3.30 9.07 4.00
CA TYR A 56 4.29 8.01 4.24
C TYR A 56 5.54 8.49 5.02
N LYS A 57 5.78 9.81 5.09
CA LYS A 57 6.80 10.38 5.99
C LYS A 57 6.59 9.97 7.45
N TRP A 58 5.33 9.78 7.86
CA TRP A 58 4.99 9.33 9.21
C TRP A 58 5.26 7.85 9.38
N THR A 59 4.98 7.03 8.37
CA THR A 59 5.37 5.61 8.35
C THR A 59 6.89 5.45 8.48
N GLN A 60 7.66 6.26 7.74
CA GLN A 60 9.12 6.31 7.86
C GLN A 60 9.57 6.74 9.26
N TRP A 61 8.95 7.78 9.83
CA TRP A 61 9.25 8.23 11.18
C TRP A 61 8.97 7.16 12.24
N ILE A 62 7.83 6.46 12.14
CA ILE A 62 7.47 5.34 13.03
C ILE A 62 8.51 4.23 12.91
N PHE A 63 8.88 3.83 11.70
CA PHE A 63 9.90 2.80 11.48
C PHE A 63 11.23 3.18 12.16
N VAL A 64 11.68 4.43 12.04
CA VAL A 64 12.87 4.92 12.74
C VAL A 64 12.73 4.84 14.26
N GLN A 65 11.55 5.14 14.82
CA GLN A 65 11.34 4.99 16.27
C GLN A 65 11.40 3.52 16.72
N LEU A 66 10.80 2.62 15.95
CA LEU A 66 10.83 1.17 16.23
C LEU A 66 12.26 0.63 16.14
N PHE A 67 13.00 1.04 15.12
CA PHE A 67 14.41 0.67 14.93
C PHE A 67 15.27 1.13 16.12
N LYS A 68 15.14 2.39 16.54
CA LYS A 68 15.84 2.93 17.72
C LYS A 68 15.52 2.19 19.03
N LYS A 69 14.35 1.57 19.12
CA LYS A 69 13.90 0.78 20.28
C LYS A 69 14.23 -0.71 20.17
N GLY A 70 14.89 -1.15 19.09
CA GLY A 70 15.17 -2.57 18.83
C GLY A 70 13.93 -3.40 18.47
N LEU A 71 12.82 -2.75 18.10
CA LEU A 71 11.56 -3.41 17.71
C LEU A 71 11.49 -3.67 16.19
N ALA A 72 12.32 -2.99 15.40
CA ALA A 72 12.58 -3.31 14.00
C ALA A 72 14.07 -3.58 13.85
N TYR A 73 14.43 -4.68 13.18
CA TYR A 73 15.81 -5.14 13.04
C TYR A 73 15.98 -5.94 11.74
N VAL A 74 17.24 -6.14 11.35
CA VAL A 74 17.62 -7.02 10.23
C VAL A 74 18.20 -8.30 10.81
N ASP A 75 17.82 -9.44 10.26
CA ASP A 75 18.23 -10.76 10.72
C ASP A 75 18.23 -11.75 9.54
N GLU A 76 19.08 -12.76 9.61
CA GLU A 76 19.16 -13.82 8.59
C GLU A 76 18.34 -15.03 9.05
N LYS A 77 17.16 -15.18 8.46
CA LYS A 77 16.22 -16.28 8.76
C LYS A 77 15.60 -16.84 7.48
N PRO A 78 15.15 -18.11 7.49
CA PRO A 78 14.28 -18.60 6.43
C PRO A 78 13.03 -17.72 6.32
N VAL A 79 12.65 -17.39 5.09
CA VAL A 79 11.50 -16.53 4.77
C VAL A 79 10.63 -17.22 3.72
N TRP A 80 9.33 -16.86 3.69
CA TRP A 80 8.46 -17.24 2.59
C TRP A 80 8.77 -16.37 1.38
N PHE A 81 9.06 -17.00 0.24
CA PHE A 81 9.30 -16.32 -1.03
C PHE A 81 8.26 -16.75 -2.06
N CYS A 82 7.63 -15.79 -2.72
CA CYS A 82 6.66 -16.05 -3.79
C CYS A 82 7.33 -15.78 -5.15
N PRO A 83 7.64 -16.81 -5.97
CA PRO A 83 8.30 -16.63 -7.26
C PRO A 83 7.50 -15.77 -8.24
N ASP A 84 6.17 -15.91 -8.24
CA ASP A 84 5.29 -15.16 -9.15
C ASP A 84 5.27 -13.66 -8.84
N LEU A 85 5.42 -13.30 -7.56
CA LEU A 85 5.47 -11.90 -7.11
C LEU A 85 6.90 -11.36 -7.05
N GLY A 86 7.92 -12.23 -7.05
CA GLY A 86 9.33 -11.85 -6.98
C GLY A 86 9.74 -11.23 -5.63
N THR A 87 8.99 -11.46 -4.56
CA THR A 87 9.23 -10.87 -3.24
C THR A 87 9.01 -11.87 -2.10
N VAL A 88 9.55 -11.51 -0.93
CA VAL A 88 9.24 -12.18 0.33
C VAL A 88 7.85 -11.79 0.82
N LEU A 89 7.18 -12.71 1.52
CA LEU A 89 5.86 -12.53 2.12
C LEU A 89 5.94 -12.68 3.65
N ALA A 90 5.09 -11.92 4.35
CA ALA A 90 4.86 -12.13 5.78
C ALA A 90 4.13 -13.45 6.02
N ASN A 91 4.23 -14.00 7.24
CA ASN A 91 3.56 -15.25 7.59
C ASN A 91 2.04 -15.15 7.41
N GLU A 92 1.47 -13.99 7.68
CA GLU A 92 0.03 -13.71 7.60
C GLU A 92 -0.48 -13.64 6.14
N GLU A 93 0.42 -13.50 5.16
CA GLU A 93 0.09 -13.46 3.73
C GLU A 93 0.11 -14.85 3.07
N VAL A 94 0.61 -15.87 3.77
CA VAL A 94 0.65 -17.26 3.28
C VAL A 94 -0.58 -18.01 3.78
N LEU A 95 -1.50 -18.29 2.87
CA LEU A 95 -2.73 -19.03 3.16
C LEU A 95 -2.52 -20.53 2.90
N ASN A 96 -2.75 -21.36 3.91
CA ASN A 96 -2.70 -22.83 3.80
C ASN A 96 -4.04 -23.42 3.34
N THR A 97 -4.63 -22.87 2.28
CA THR A 97 -5.87 -23.41 1.70
C THR A 97 -5.58 -24.43 0.62
#